data_AF-A0A3S3QGW8-F1
#
_entry.id   AF-A0A3S3QGW8-F1
#
_cell.length_a   1.000
_cell.length_b   1.000
_cell.length_c   1.000
_cell.angle_alpha   90.00
_cell.angle_beta   90.00
_cell.angle_gamma   90.00
#
_symmetry.space_group_name_H-M   'P 1'
#
loop_
_entity.id
_entity.type
_entity.pdbx_description
1 polymer ?
#
loop_
_entity_poly.entity_id
_entity_poly.type
_entity_poly.pdbx_seq_one_letter_code
_entity_poly.pdbx_strand_id
1 'polypeptide(L)'
;MQQGKVDLCIVGTDRTTCTGDVCNKIGTYLKALAAADNGVPFYVALPSSTIDWTLEDGAVIPIEERDQEEVLLVSGLSADGEIRQVRIAPEQTKAANPAFDVTPARLVTGLITERGVCSANKDSLLALFPEYTS
;
A
#
# COMPACT_ATOMS: atom_id res chain seq x y z
N MET A 1 3.73 12.79 11.70
CA MET A 1 3.13 13.76 10.76
C MET A 1 2.63 14.97 11.52
N GLN A 2 1.59 14.87 12.36
CA GLN A 2 1.05 16.02 13.13
C GLN A 2 2.04 16.83 13.97
N GLN A 3 3.05 16.17 14.55
CA GLN A 3 4.10 16.89 15.29
C GLN A 3 5.15 17.58 14.39
N GLY A 4 4.99 17.57 13.06
CA GLY A 4 5.95 18.15 12.11
C GLY A 4 7.28 17.40 12.00
N LYS A 5 7.38 16.19 12.56
CA LYS A 5 8.62 15.38 12.58
C LYS A 5 8.79 14.43 11.39
N VAL A 6 7.90 14.51 10.41
CA VAL A 6 7.91 13.63 9.22
C VAL A 6 7.83 14.52 8.00
N ASP A 7 8.89 14.49 7.20
CA ASP A 7 9.01 15.33 6.00
C ASP A 7 8.44 14.65 4.74
N LEU A 8 8.39 13.32 4.74
CA LEU A 8 8.05 12.51 3.58
C LEU A 8 7.47 11.15 4.01
N CYS A 9 6.48 10.67 3.27
CA CYS A 9 6.07 9.26 3.31
C CYS A 9 6.46 8.60 1.99
N ILE A 10 7.09 7.44 2.08
CA ILE A 10 7.41 6.61 0.92
C ILE A 10 7.06 5.16 1.21
N VAL A 11 6.36 4.51 0.27
CA VAL A 11 5.97 3.10 0.35
C VAL A 11 6.30 2.39 -0.96
N GLY A 12 6.25 1.05 -0.93
CA GLY A 12 6.24 0.25 -2.16
C GLY A 12 4.84 0.13 -2.76
N THR A 13 4.70 -0.80 -3.70
CA THR A 13 3.42 -1.24 -4.26
C THR A 13 3.45 -2.74 -4.49
N ASP A 14 2.28 -3.36 -4.44
CA ASP A 14 2.07 -4.71 -4.98
C ASP A 14 1.51 -4.62 -6.40
N ARG A 15 0.57 -3.70 -6.65
CA ARG A 15 0.02 -3.40 -7.98
C ARG A 15 -0.42 -1.95 -8.09
N THR A 16 -0.04 -1.26 -9.16
CA THR A 16 -0.49 0.11 -9.45
C THR A 16 -1.25 0.14 -10.77
N THR A 17 -2.41 0.79 -10.82
CA THR A 17 -3.20 0.92 -12.06
C THR A 17 -2.53 1.88 -13.03
N CYS A 18 -2.90 1.84 -14.31
CA CYS A 18 -2.41 2.81 -15.29
C CYS A 18 -2.92 4.24 -15.04
N THR A 19 -3.91 4.40 -14.15
CA THR A 19 -4.43 5.69 -13.68
C THR A 19 -3.82 6.16 -12.36
N GLY A 20 -2.94 5.36 -11.74
CA GLY A 20 -2.16 5.74 -10.56
C GLY A 20 -2.74 5.34 -9.20
N ASP A 21 -3.82 4.56 -9.15
CA ASP A 21 -4.29 3.94 -7.90
C ASP A 21 -3.33 2.84 -7.48
N VAL A 22 -3.01 2.77 -6.18
CA VAL A 22 -1.95 1.92 -5.65
C VAL A 22 -2.53 0.91 -4.68
N CYS A 23 -2.49 -0.37 -5.05
CA CYS A 23 -2.72 -1.48 -4.14
C CYS A 23 -1.40 -1.88 -3.48
N ASN A 24 -1.35 -1.80 -2.15
CA ASN A 24 -0.19 -2.12 -1.34
C ASN A 24 -0.62 -2.67 0.03
N LYS A 25 0.34 -3.12 0.85
CA LYS A 25 0.09 -3.67 2.19
C LYS A 25 -0.92 -2.84 2.99
N ILE A 26 -1.87 -3.54 3.64
CA ILE A 26 -2.92 -2.95 4.47
C ILE A 26 -2.35 -1.89 5.45
N GLY A 27 -3.01 -0.75 5.53
CA GLY A 27 -2.56 0.44 6.25
C GLY A 27 -1.92 1.51 5.35
N THR A 28 -1.60 1.21 4.09
CA THR A 28 -1.04 2.20 3.15
C THR A 28 -2.00 3.35 2.90
N TYR A 29 -3.28 3.05 2.65
CA TYR A 29 -4.32 4.06 2.49
C TYR A 29 -4.44 4.98 3.71
N LEU A 30 -4.36 4.41 4.93
CA LEU A 30 -4.40 5.20 6.17
C LEU A 30 -3.18 6.11 6.32
N LYS A 31 -1.98 5.66 5.90
CA LYS A 31 -0.78 6.51 5.86
C LYS A 31 -0.93 7.64 4.84
N ALA A 32 -1.50 7.37 3.68
CA ALA A 32 -1.75 8.37 2.65
C ALA A 32 -2.76 9.44 3.12
N LEU A 33 -3.84 9.02 3.79
CA LEU A 33 -4.79 9.96 4.41
C LEU A 33 -4.13 10.82 5.48
N ALA A 34 -3.36 10.21 6.39
CA ALA A 34 -2.63 10.96 7.42
C ALA A 34 -1.60 11.93 6.81
N ALA A 35 -0.93 11.53 5.72
CA ALA A 35 0.02 12.38 5.03
C ALA A 35 -0.68 13.59 4.41
N ALA A 36 -1.79 13.36 3.68
CA ALA A 36 -2.59 14.42 3.07
C ALA A 36 -3.15 15.41 4.11
N ASP A 37 -3.72 14.92 5.21
CA ASP A 37 -4.26 15.75 6.30
C ASP A 37 -3.19 16.65 6.94
N ASN A 38 -1.93 16.22 6.90
CA ASN A 38 -0.81 16.93 7.53
C ASN A 38 0.09 17.66 6.51
N GLY A 39 -0.30 17.73 5.23
CA GLY A 39 0.49 18.36 4.17
C GLY A 39 1.85 17.69 3.93
N VAL A 40 2.00 16.42 4.29
CA VAL A 40 3.22 15.63 4.07
C VAL A 40 3.12 14.96 2.70
N PRO A 41 4.13 15.09 1.82
CA PRO A 41 4.11 14.42 0.53
C PRO A 41 4.18 12.89 0.69
N PHE A 42 3.41 12.19 -0.14
CA PHE A 42 3.27 10.74 -0.14
C PHE A 42 3.69 10.16 -1.49
N TYR A 43 4.83 9.47 -1.54
CA TYR A 43 5.36 8.86 -2.75
C TYR A 43 5.22 7.34 -2.73
N VAL A 44 5.09 6.77 -3.91
CA VAL A 44 5.07 5.33 -4.12
C VAL A 44 6.24 4.98 -5.03
N ALA A 45 7.14 4.13 -4.55
CA ALA A 45 8.26 3.60 -5.32
C ALA A 45 7.88 2.25 -5.92
N LEU A 46 7.99 2.13 -7.24
CA LEU A 46 7.50 0.99 -7.99
C LEU A 46 8.33 0.73 -9.25
N PRO A 47 8.69 -0.53 -9.56
CA PRO A 47 9.20 -0.86 -10.88
C PRO A 47 8.04 -0.93 -11.88
N SER A 48 8.30 -0.64 -13.15
CA SER A 48 7.30 -0.73 -14.23
C SER A 48 6.54 -2.06 -14.30
N SER A 49 7.16 -3.17 -13.88
CA SER A 49 6.53 -4.50 -13.83
C SER A 49 5.34 -4.60 -12.87
N THR A 50 5.16 -3.64 -11.96
CA THR A 50 4.03 -3.59 -11.03
C THR A 50 2.89 -2.70 -11.53
N ILE A 51 3.09 -1.99 -12.65
CA ILE A 51 2.04 -1.21 -13.30
C ILE A 51 1.16 -2.15 -14.13
N ASP A 52 -0.12 -2.21 -13.79
CA ASP A 52 -1.12 -2.93 -14.54
C ASP A 52 -1.73 -1.99 -15.59
N TRP A 53 -1.22 -2.08 -16.81
CA TRP A 53 -1.66 -1.27 -17.96
C TRP A 53 -3.09 -1.57 -18.41
N THR A 54 -3.71 -2.65 -17.90
CA THR A 54 -5.07 -3.08 -18.26
C THR A 54 -6.13 -2.62 -17.26
N LEU A 55 -5.73 -2.10 -16.10
CA LEU A 55 -6.64 -1.62 -15.06
C LEU A 55 -6.64 -0.11 -14.96
N GLU A 56 -7.84 0.48 -14.94
CA GLU A 56 -8.06 1.92 -14.79
C GLU A 56 -8.68 2.30 -13.44
N ASP A 57 -9.24 1.34 -12.69
CA ASP A 57 -9.89 1.58 -11.41
C ASP A 57 -9.26 0.66 -10.35
N GLY A 58 -8.69 1.23 -9.29
CA GLY A 58 -8.14 0.45 -8.19
C GLY A 58 -9.20 -0.33 -7.41
N ALA A 59 -10.46 0.11 -7.42
CA ALA A 59 -11.54 -0.54 -6.67
C ALA A 59 -11.88 -1.95 -7.15
N VAL A 60 -11.50 -2.32 -8.38
CA VAL A 60 -11.71 -3.67 -8.92
C VAL A 60 -10.55 -4.63 -8.61
N ILE A 61 -9.47 -4.16 -7.98
CA ILE A 61 -8.35 -5.03 -7.60
C ILE A 61 -8.83 -6.00 -6.52
N PRO A 62 -8.78 -7.32 -6.75
CA PRO A 62 -9.17 -8.28 -5.73
C PRO A 62 -8.19 -8.21 -4.55
N ILE A 63 -8.73 -8.04 -3.35
CA ILE A 63 -7.95 -8.00 -2.11
C ILE A 63 -7.86 -9.42 -1.55
N GLU A 64 -6.63 -9.89 -1.34
CA GLU A 64 -6.37 -11.14 -0.66
C GLU A 64 -6.86 -11.05 0.80
N GLU A 65 -7.76 -11.96 1.19
CA GLU A 65 -8.14 -12.20 2.58
C GLU A 65 -7.33 -13.38 3.10
N ARG A 66 -6.51 -13.13 4.13
CA ARG A 66 -5.63 -14.13 4.75
C ARG A 66 -6.30 -14.76 5.96
N ASP A 67 -5.67 -15.80 6.51
CA ASP A 67 -6.20 -16.45 7.70
C ASP A 67 -6.31 -15.45 8.87
N GLN A 68 -7.45 -15.45 9.56
CA GLN A 68 -7.70 -14.64 10.75
C GLN A 68 -6.74 -14.97 11.90
N GLU A 69 -6.12 -16.16 11.91
CA GLU A 69 -5.12 -16.53 12.92
C GLU A 69 -3.92 -15.60 12.95
N GLU A 70 -3.53 -14.98 11.82
CA GLU A 70 -2.43 -14.00 11.79
C GLU A 70 -2.73 -12.72 12.60
N VAL A 71 -4.02 -12.43 12.85
CA VAL A 71 -4.47 -11.31 13.68
C VAL A 71 -4.75 -11.77 15.12
N LEU A 72 -5.26 -12.99 15.29
CA LEU A 72 -5.70 -13.50 16.58
C LEU A 72 -4.57 -14.11 17.42
N LEU A 73 -3.47 -14.52 16.78
CA LEU A 73 -2.29 -15.13 17.40
C LEU A 73 -1.06 -14.25 17.19
N VAL A 74 -0.18 -14.18 18.19
CA VAL A 74 1.14 -13.56 18.08
C VAL A 74 2.23 -14.56 18.44
N SER A 75 3.28 -14.62 17.63
CA SER A 75 4.50 -15.38 17.94
C SER A 75 5.46 -14.50 18.73
N GLY A 76 5.95 -14.99 19.87
CA GLY A 76 6.89 -14.23 20.71
C GLY A 76 7.79 -15.13 21.53
N LEU A 77 8.83 -14.52 22.11
CA LEU A 77 9.74 -15.18 23.04
C LEU A 77 9.12 -15.21 24.45
N SER A 78 8.96 -16.39 25.02
CA SER A 78 8.47 -16.56 26.39
C SER A 78 9.57 -16.34 27.43
N ALA A 79 9.17 -16.22 28.70
CA ALA A 79 10.09 -15.94 29.82
C ALA A 79 11.13 -17.05 30.06
N ASP A 80 10.84 -18.28 29.64
CA ASP A 80 11.75 -19.43 29.64
C ASP A 80 12.60 -19.54 28.36
N GLY A 81 12.51 -18.56 27.44
CA GLY A 81 13.38 -18.45 26.27
C GLY A 81 12.93 -19.23 25.03
N GLU A 82 11.68 -19.68 24.98
CA GLU A 82 11.13 -20.42 23.83
C GLU A 82 10.27 -19.52 22.92
N ILE A 83 10.19 -19.84 21.63
CA ILE A 83 9.22 -19.19 20.74
C ILE A 83 7.88 -19.90 20.89
N ARG A 84 6.83 -19.14 21.24
CA ARG A 84 5.47 -19.65 21.40
C ARG A 84 4.47 -18.76 20.65
N GLN A 85 3.39 -19.38 20.20
CA GLN A 85 2.20 -18.67 19.73
C GLN A 85 1.22 -18.47 20.87
N VAL A 86 0.74 -17.24 21.03
CA VAL A 86 -0.22 -16.85 22.07
C VAL A 86 -1.43 -16.22 21.41
N ARG A 87 -2.63 -16.68 21.80
CA ARG A 87 -3.89 -16.05 21.41
C ARG A 87 -4.10 -14.76 22.20
N ILE A 88 -4.27 -13.65 21.49
CA ILE A 88 -4.39 -12.30 22.09
C ILE A 88 -5.83 -11.77 22.13
N ALA A 89 -6.77 -12.46 21.48
CA ALA A 89 -8.19 -12.14 21.49
C ALA A 89 -9.02 -13.25 22.17
N PRO A 90 -10.21 -12.96 22.72
CA PRO A 90 -11.11 -13.98 23.25
C PRO A 90 -11.35 -15.13 22.25
N GLU A 91 -11.51 -16.36 22.74
CA GLU A 91 -11.54 -17.58 21.92
C GLU A 91 -12.58 -17.55 20.78
N GLN A 92 -13.74 -16.94 21.03
CA GLN A 92 -14.83 -16.86 20.06
C GLN A 92 -14.73 -15.68 19.08
N THR A 93 -13.67 -14.88 19.18
CA THR A 93 -13.47 -13.70 18.32
C THR A 93 -13.14 -14.13 16.90
N LYS A 94 -13.80 -13.51 15.93
CA LYS A 94 -13.44 -13.60 14.50
C LYS A 94 -12.69 -12.34 14.10
N ALA A 95 -11.75 -12.46 13.15
CA ALA A 95 -11.06 -11.31 12.58
C ALA A 95 -11.23 -11.24 11.06
N ALA A 96 -11.22 -10.02 10.52
CA ALA A 96 -10.97 -9.76 9.11
C ALA A 96 -9.46 -9.57 8.93
N ASN A 97 -8.90 -10.08 7.83
CA ASN A 97 -7.47 -9.96 7.56
C ASN A 97 -7.19 -9.68 6.07
N PRO A 98 -7.66 -8.52 5.56
CA PRO A 98 -7.28 -8.08 4.23
C PRO A 98 -5.77 -7.79 4.21
N ALA A 99 -5.06 -8.44 3.30
CA ALA A 99 -3.61 -8.31 3.20
C ALA A 99 -3.16 -6.97 2.58
N PHE A 100 -4.07 -6.28 1.89
CA PHE A 100 -3.79 -5.08 1.10
C PHE A 100 -4.94 -4.07 1.23
N ASP A 101 -4.65 -2.82 0.90
CA ASP A 101 -5.66 -1.79 0.63
C ASP A 101 -5.30 -1.00 -0.63
N VAL A 102 -6.27 -0.22 -1.13
CA VAL A 102 -6.11 0.63 -2.31
C VAL A 102 -6.01 2.08 -1.88
N THR A 103 -4.90 2.71 -2.22
CA THR A 103 -4.66 4.14 -2.09
C THR A 103 -5.01 4.83 -3.40
N PRO A 104 -6.04 5.69 -3.44
CA PRO A 104 -6.44 6.36 -4.67
C PRO A 104 -5.38 7.39 -5.10
N ALA A 105 -5.21 7.53 -6.41
CA ALA A 105 -4.17 8.36 -7.04
C ALA A 105 -4.11 9.80 -6.51
N ARG A 106 -5.28 10.38 -6.16
CA ARG A 106 -5.40 11.73 -5.57
C ARG A 106 -4.65 11.93 -4.25
N LEU A 107 -4.27 10.86 -3.54
CA LEU A 107 -3.46 10.94 -2.31
C LEU A 107 -1.96 10.74 -2.58
N VAL A 108 -1.59 10.36 -3.80
CA VAL A 108 -0.21 10.08 -4.18
C VAL A 108 0.39 11.35 -4.78
N THR A 109 1.42 11.88 -4.13
CA THR A 109 2.20 13.02 -4.61
C THR A 109 2.97 12.68 -5.89
N GLY A 110 3.57 11.49 -5.95
CA GLY A 110 4.29 11.04 -7.14
C GLY A 110 4.64 9.56 -7.12
N LEU A 111 4.80 9.02 -8.32
CA LEU A 111 5.22 7.66 -8.62
C LEU A 111 6.70 7.68 -8.99
N ILE A 112 7.52 6.93 -8.27
CA ILE A 112 8.97 6.82 -8.48
C ILE A 112 9.26 5.50 -9.19
N THR A 113 9.70 5.58 -10.43
CA THR A 113 10.01 4.41 -11.27
C THR A 113 11.47 4.37 -11.66
N GLU A 114 11.90 3.29 -12.32
CA GLU A 114 13.26 3.21 -12.90
C GLU A 114 13.50 4.24 -14.01
N ARG A 115 12.44 4.85 -14.57
CA ARG A 115 12.52 5.88 -15.62
C ARG A 115 12.37 7.31 -15.09
N GLY A 116 12.24 7.49 -13.78
CA GLY A 116 12.10 8.78 -13.14
C GLY A 116 10.82 8.91 -12.33
N VAL A 117 10.49 10.15 -11.97
CA VAL A 117 9.34 10.48 -11.12
C VAL A 117 8.25 11.14 -11.95
N CYS A 118 7.01 10.70 -11.77
CA CYS A 118 5.85 11.28 -12.46
C CYS A 118 4.65 11.44 -11.50
N SER A 119 3.64 12.21 -11.90
CA SER A 119 2.37 12.27 -11.17
C SER A 119 1.62 10.95 -11.29
N ALA A 120 0.80 10.61 -10.28
CA ALA A 120 -0.06 9.43 -10.32
C ALA A 120 -1.26 9.64 -11.26
N ASN A 121 -1.01 9.59 -12.57
CA ASN A 121 -2.03 9.62 -13.61
C ASN A 121 -1.51 8.98 -14.91
N LYS A 122 -2.45 8.62 -15.79
CA LYS A 122 -2.19 7.90 -17.04
C LYS A 122 -1.26 8.65 -17.99
N ASP A 123 -1.50 9.93 -18.21
CA ASP A 123 -0.70 10.74 -19.14
C ASP A 123 0.77 10.82 -18.71
N SER A 124 1.01 11.00 -17.40
CA SER A 124 2.37 11.11 -16.85
C SER A 124 3.10 9.76 -16.86
N LEU A 125 2.38 8.66 -16.63
CA LEU A 125 2.92 7.31 -16.78
C LEU A 125 3.25 7.00 -18.25
N LEU A 126 2.37 7.30 -19.20
CA LEU A 126 2.63 7.10 -20.63
C LEU A 126 3.79 7.97 -21.14
N ALA A 127 4.01 9.16 -20.57
CA ALA A 127 5.17 9.97 -20.88
C ALA A 127 6.50 9.28 -20.51
N LEU A 128 6.53 8.48 -19.44
CA LEU A 128 7.69 7.67 -19.05
C LEU A 128 7.74 6.32 -19.80
N PHE A 129 6.59 5.77 -20.17
CA PHE A 129 6.45 4.46 -20.81
C PHE A 129 5.64 4.53 -22.12
N PRO A 130 6.16 5.22 -23.15
CA PRO A 130 5.42 5.47 -24.39
C PRO A 130 5.05 4.20 -25.17
N GLU A 131 5.73 3.08 -24.92
CA GLU A 131 5.42 1.79 -25.53
C GLU A 131 4.03 1.23 -25.19
N TYR A 132 3.34 1.77 -24.16
CA TYR A 132 1.98 1.37 -23.77
C TYR A 132 0.88 2.31 -24.28
N THR A 133 1.19 3.22 -25.21
CA THR A 133 0.24 4.20 -25.77
C THR A 133 -0.74 3.60 -26.80
N SER A 134 -0.80 2.28 -26.95
CA SER A 134 -1.52 1.59 -28.04
C SER A 134 -3.02 1.43 -27.79
#